data_AF-A0A5Q2TPF7-F1
#
_entry.id   AF-A0A5Q2TPF7-F1
#
_cell.length_a   1.000
_cell.length_b   1.000
_cell.length_c   1.000
_cell.angle_alpha   90.00
_cell.angle_beta   90.00
_cell.angle_gamma   90.00
#
_symmetry.space_group_name_H-M   'P 1'
#
loop_
_entity.id
_entity.type
_entity.pdbx_description
1 polymer ?
#
loop_
_entity_poly.entity_id
_entity_poly.type
_entity_poly.pdbx_seq_one_letter_code
_entity_poly.pdbx_strand_id
1 'polypeptide(L)'
;MQHKNNQAGFYMLETLLSIMIFFTTCLTLLPIQHQLMIEKKMVREEDKATYFLSNKMHEALLGESNSGTRVYKDIISSPLALTITHSDSLIEGCVSWNNVKQKKTTKCQYAISQ
;
A
#
# COMPACT_ATOMS: atom_id res chain seq x y z
N MET A 1 -38.74 -10.90 54.61
CA MET A 1 -38.95 -10.37 53.24
C MET A 1 -38.26 -9.03 53.13
N GLN A 2 -37.03 -8.95 52.63
CA GLN A 2 -36.45 -7.71 52.07
C GLN A 2 -35.07 -8.02 51.49
N HIS A 3 -35.02 -8.36 50.20
CA HIS A 3 -33.78 -8.45 49.43
C HIS A 3 -34.01 -7.91 48.01
N LYS A 4 -34.57 -6.70 47.92
CA LYS A 4 -34.96 -6.08 46.66
C LYS A 4 -34.49 -4.64 46.65
N ASN A 5 -33.17 -4.40 46.65
CA ASN A 5 -32.58 -3.08 46.39
C ASN A 5 -31.12 -3.10 45.84
N ASN A 6 -30.45 -4.25 45.75
CA ASN A 6 -29.06 -4.32 45.24
C ASN A 6 -28.90 -4.76 43.78
N GLN A 7 -29.97 -5.13 43.08
CA GLN A 7 -29.87 -5.60 41.69
C GLN A 7 -29.65 -4.46 40.70
N ALA A 8 -30.24 -3.28 40.94
CA ALA A 8 -30.11 -2.13 40.04
C ALA A 8 -28.66 -1.62 39.92
N GLY A 9 -27.91 -1.59 41.04
CA GLY A 9 -26.50 -1.22 41.03
C GLY A 9 -25.62 -2.25 40.31
N PHE A 10 -25.96 -3.54 40.41
CA PHE A 10 -25.29 -4.61 39.68
C PHE A 10 -25.52 -4.50 38.16
N TYR A 11 -26.76 -4.29 37.73
CA TYR A 11 -27.07 -4.06 36.31
C TYR A 11 -26.42 -2.79 35.76
N MET A 12 -26.32 -1.73 36.58
CA MET A 12 -25.63 -0.50 36.18
C MET A 12 -24.13 -0.74 35.99
N LEU A 13 -23.49 -1.53 36.85
CA LEU A 13 -22.07 -1.90 36.69
C LEU A 13 -21.86 -2.77 35.44
N GLU A 14 -22.71 -3.78 35.24
CA GLU A 14 -22.63 -4.70 34.11
C GLU A 14 -22.80 -3.98 32.76
N THR A 15 -23.75 -3.04 32.69
CA THR A 15 -23.94 -2.19 31.51
C THR A 15 -22.75 -1.26 31.28
N LEU A 16 -22.18 -0.68 32.34
CA LEU A 16 -20.97 0.15 32.25
C LEU A 16 -19.77 -0.64 31.71
N LEU A 17 -19.55 -1.85 32.23
CA LEU A 17 -18.48 -2.74 31.76
C LEU A 17 -18.68 -3.12 30.29
N SER A 18 -19.91 -3.46 29.91
CA SER A 18 -20.24 -3.79 28.51
C SER A 18 -19.98 -2.62 27.57
N ILE A 19 -20.35 -1.40 27.98
CA ILE A 19 -20.09 -0.18 27.22
C ILE A 19 -18.58 0.11 27.12
N MET A 20 -17.81 -0.07 28.20
CA MET A 20 -16.36 0.11 28.17
C MET A 20 -15.67 -0.87 27.22
N ILE A 21 -16.06 -2.15 27.24
CA ILE A 21 -15.54 -3.17 26.33
C ILE A 21 -15.90 -2.81 24.89
N PHE A 22 -17.16 -2.40 24.65
CA PHE A 22 -17.61 -1.98 23.33
C PHE A 22 -16.77 -0.80 22.80
N PHE A 23 -16.62 0.27 23.57
CA PHE A 23 -15.83 1.42 23.14
C PHE A 23 -14.35 1.07 22.96
N THR A 24 -13.77 0.26 23.84
CA THR A 24 -12.37 -0.19 23.69
C THR A 24 -12.19 -0.99 22.40
N THR A 25 -13.15 -1.85 22.06
CA THR A 25 -13.15 -2.64 20.83
C THR A 25 -13.29 -1.74 19.60
N CYS A 26 -14.19 -0.75 19.62
CA CYS A 26 -14.34 0.20 18.53
C CYS A 26 -13.08 1.06 18.35
N LEU A 27 -12.52 1.58 19.45
CA LEU A 27 -11.35 2.46 19.42
C LEU A 27 -10.08 1.72 18.98
N THR A 28 -10.01 0.39 19.13
CA THR A 28 -8.89 -0.43 18.66
C THR A 28 -9.10 -0.89 17.21
N LEU A 29 -10.28 -1.40 16.87
CA LEU A 29 -10.54 -1.97 15.54
C LEU A 29 -10.56 -0.91 14.43
N LEU A 30 -11.15 0.26 14.67
CA LEU A 30 -11.25 1.33 13.66
C LEU A 30 -9.87 1.77 13.13
N PRO A 31 -8.90 2.17 13.97
CA PRO A 31 -7.57 2.56 13.47
C PRO A 31 -6.82 1.39 12.83
N ILE A 32 -6.96 0.16 13.34
CA ILE A 32 -6.33 -1.03 12.74
C ILE A 32 -6.86 -1.26 11.32
N GLN A 33 -8.18 -1.20 11.13
CA GLN A 33 -8.80 -1.38 9.82
C GLN A 33 -8.34 -0.28 8.84
N HIS A 34 -8.30 0.97 9.30
CA HIS A 34 -7.80 2.08 8.50
C HIS A 34 -6.35 1.88 8.07
N GLN A 35 -5.47 1.47 8.99
CA GLN A 35 -4.07 1.18 8.69
C GLN A 35 -3.93 0.05 7.66
N LEU A 36 -4.69 -1.04 7.83
CA LEU A 36 -4.70 -2.17 6.90
C LEU A 36 -5.15 -1.76 5.50
N MET A 37 -6.13 -0.86 5.38
CA MET A 37 -6.55 -0.35 4.07
C MET A 37 -5.44 0.42 3.36
N ILE A 38 -4.70 1.26 4.10
CA ILE A 38 -3.57 2.02 3.55
C ILE A 38 -2.46 1.07 3.07
N GLU A 39 -2.11 0.07 3.89
CA GLU A 39 -1.05 -0.88 3.53
C GLU A 39 -1.44 -1.75 2.34
N LYS A 40 -2.68 -2.25 2.30
CA LYS A 40 -3.19 -2.98 1.13
C LYS A 40 -3.15 -2.14 -0.14
N LYS A 41 -3.49 -0.85 -0.06
CA LYS A 41 -3.40 0.06 -1.21
C LYS A 41 -1.96 0.26 -1.65
N MET A 42 -1.03 0.45 -0.71
CA MET A 42 0.40 0.60 -0.99
C MET A 42 0.97 -0.63 -1.71
N VAL A 43 0.73 -1.83 -1.19
CA VAL A 43 1.19 -3.08 -1.80
C VAL A 43 0.62 -3.24 -3.22
N ARG A 44 -0.68 -2.99 -3.40
CA ARG A 44 -1.31 -3.09 -4.72
C ARG A 44 -0.71 -2.11 -5.74
N GLU A 45 -0.34 -0.91 -5.32
CA GLU A 45 0.33 0.05 -6.21
C GLU A 45 1.75 -0.39 -6.56
N GLU A 46 2.48 -0.94 -5.58
CA GLU A 46 3.82 -1.49 -5.78
C GLU A 46 3.80 -2.70 -6.75
N ASP A 47 2.84 -3.60 -6.60
CA ASP A 47 2.66 -4.75 -7.50
C ASP A 47 2.41 -4.30 -8.94
N LYS A 48 1.50 -3.32 -9.12
CA LYS A 48 1.21 -2.76 -10.45
C LYS A 48 2.42 -2.06 -11.06
N ALA A 49 3.14 -1.26 -10.28
CA ALA A 49 4.34 -0.58 -10.73
C ALA A 49 5.44 -1.58 -11.13
N THR A 50 5.61 -2.65 -10.36
CA THR A 50 6.61 -3.71 -10.61
C THR A 50 6.24 -4.55 -11.83
N TYR A 51 4.96 -4.90 -11.98
CA TYR A 51 4.46 -5.60 -13.17
C TYR A 51 4.65 -4.75 -14.43
N PHE A 52 4.30 -3.46 -14.35
CA PHE A 52 4.52 -2.50 -15.44
C PHE A 52 6.01 -2.39 -15.80
N LEU A 53 6.89 -2.26 -14.80
CA LEU A 53 8.33 -2.23 -15.01
C LEU A 53 8.81 -3.52 -15.70
N SER A 54 8.38 -4.69 -15.24
CA SER A 54 8.75 -5.97 -15.83
C SER A 54 8.34 -6.07 -17.29
N ASN A 55 7.15 -5.58 -17.65
CA ASN A 55 6.68 -5.56 -19.04
C ASN A 55 7.55 -4.63 -19.90
N LYS A 56 7.89 -3.44 -19.39
CA LYS A 56 8.75 -2.48 -20.08
C LYS A 56 10.21 -2.93 -20.21
N MET A 57 10.71 -3.65 -19.20
CA MET A 57 12.01 -4.30 -19.27
C MET A 57 12.04 -5.39 -20.34
N HIS A 58 10.95 -6.17 -20.47
CA HIS A 58 10.84 -7.16 -21.53
C HIS A 58 10.83 -6.52 -22.92
N GLU A 59 10.03 -5.46 -23.11
CA GLU A 59 10.05 -4.67 -24.36
C GLU A 59 11.46 -4.11 -24.65
N ALA A 60 12.18 -3.63 -23.63
CA ALA A 60 13.55 -3.13 -23.79
C ALA A 60 14.55 -4.21 -24.20
N LEU A 61 14.40 -5.43 -23.70
CA LEU A 61 15.21 -6.58 -24.12
C LEU A 61 14.95 -6.99 -25.57
N LEU A 62 13.73 -6.78 -26.07
CA LEU A 62 13.37 -7.01 -27.47
C LEU A 62 13.81 -5.87 -28.40
N GLY A 63 14.43 -4.81 -27.87
CA GLY A 63 14.88 -3.65 -28.64
C GLY A 63 13.76 -2.64 -28.96
N GLU A 64 12.60 -2.76 -28.32
CA GLU A 64 11.43 -1.90 -28.58
C GLU A 64 11.39 -0.62 -27.72
N SER A 65 12.34 -0.46 -26.79
CA SER A 65 12.41 0.70 -25.89
C SER A 65 13.63 1.57 -26.15
N ASN A 66 13.37 2.88 -26.19
CA ASN A 66 14.42 3.90 -26.21
C ASN A 66 14.80 4.30 -24.79
N SER A 67 16.10 4.56 -24.58
CA SER A 67 16.61 5.14 -23.34
C SER A 67 15.91 6.46 -22.98
N GLY A 68 15.79 6.72 -21.68
CA GLY A 68 15.28 7.98 -21.14
C GLY A 68 14.15 7.81 -20.13
N THR A 69 13.61 8.95 -19.68
CA THR A 69 12.54 9.00 -18.68
C THR A 69 11.20 9.34 -19.32
N ARG A 70 10.16 8.58 -19.00
CA ARG A 70 8.77 8.81 -19.43
C ARG A 70 7.83 8.76 -18.23
N VAL A 71 6.83 9.65 -18.21
CA VAL A 71 5.85 9.73 -17.13
C VAL A 71 4.52 9.15 -17.59
N TYR A 72 3.99 8.20 -16.81
CA TYR A 72 2.73 7.52 -17.05
C TYR A 72 1.74 7.90 -15.95
N LYS A 73 0.53 8.33 -16.31
CA LYS A 73 -0.49 8.79 -15.36
C LYS A 73 -1.55 7.74 -15.01
N ASP A 74 -1.70 6.69 -15.84
CA ASP A 74 -2.84 5.78 -15.77
C ASP A 74 -2.51 4.37 -15.24
N ILE A 75 -1.30 4.15 -14.72
CA ILE A 75 -0.86 2.83 -14.22
C ILE A 75 -1.26 2.61 -12.76
N ILE A 76 -1.09 3.65 -11.93
CA ILE A 76 -1.41 3.67 -10.50
C ILE A 76 -2.09 5.01 -10.15
N SER A 77 -2.40 5.24 -8.87
CA SER A 77 -3.12 6.45 -8.44
C SER A 77 -2.29 7.74 -8.53
N SER A 78 -0.98 7.64 -8.68
CA SER A 78 -0.06 8.76 -8.84
C SER A 78 0.76 8.64 -10.13
N PRO A 79 1.26 9.77 -10.69
CA PRO A 79 2.14 9.72 -11.84
C PRO A 79 3.39 8.88 -11.56
N LEU A 80 3.66 7.92 -12.44
CA LEU A 80 4.78 7.00 -12.37
C LEU A 80 5.81 7.36 -13.44
N ALA A 81 7.03 7.68 -13.01
CA ALA A 81 8.15 7.96 -13.90
C ALA A 81 8.95 6.67 -14.12
N LEU A 82 8.97 6.18 -15.36
CA LEU A 82 9.83 5.11 -15.82
C LEU A 82 11.11 5.71 -16.39
N THR A 83 12.26 5.18 -16.02
CA THR A 83 13.56 5.51 -16.61
C THR A 83 14.20 4.22 -17.07
N ILE A 84 14.59 4.17 -18.35
CA ILE A 84 15.34 3.03 -18.91
C ILE A 84 16.72 3.55 -19.34
N THR A 85 17.76 2.86 -18.87
CA THR A 85 19.17 3.15 -19.16
C THR A 85 19.81 1.90 -19.75
N HIS A 86 20.52 2.08 -20.85
CA HIS A 86 21.31 1.04 -21.49
C HIS A 86 22.79 1.36 -21.25
N SER A 87 23.51 0.43 -20.64
CA SER A 87 24.95 0.54 -20.37
C SER A 87 25.63 -0.75 -20.81
N ASP A 88 26.43 -0.69 -21.87
CA ASP A 88 27.18 -1.81 -22.48
C ASP A 88 26.41 -3.14 -22.55
N SER A 89 26.46 -3.96 -21.49
CA SER A 89 25.81 -5.28 -21.39
C SER A 89 24.57 -5.33 -20.49
N LEU A 90 24.12 -4.20 -19.95
CA LEU A 90 23.11 -4.12 -18.92
C LEU A 90 22.03 -3.09 -19.29
N ILE A 91 20.78 -3.52 -19.22
CA ILE A 91 19.61 -2.67 -19.24
C ILE A 91 19.15 -2.51 -17.79
N GLU A 92 19.04 -1.27 -17.34
CA GLU A 92 18.43 -0.91 -16.06
C GLU A 92 17.11 -0.19 -16.33
N GLY A 93 16.04 -0.63 -15.67
CA GLY A 93 14.75 0.04 -15.69
C GLY A 93 14.33 0.37 -14.27
N CYS A 94 14.06 1.64 -14.02
CA CYS A 94 13.60 2.13 -12.73
C CYS A 94 12.23 2.79 -12.86
N VAL A 95 11.30 2.43 -11.99
CA VAL A 95 10.02 3.16 -11.81
C VAL A 95 10.06 3.93 -10.51
N SER A 96 9.64 5.20 -10.56
CA SER A 96 9.57 6.11 -9.42
C SER A 96 8.21 6.77 -9.32
N TRP A 97 7.60 6.77 -8.14
CA TRP A 97 6.30 7.39 -7.90
C TRP A 97 6.18 7.88 -6.46
N ASN A 98 5.19 8.73 -6.20
CA ASN A 98 4.80 9.08 -4.83
C ASN A 98 3.75 8.08 -4.35
N ASN A 99 4.06 7.33 -3.29
CA ASN A 99 3.15 6.33 -2.75
C ASN A 99 1.97 6.97 -1.99
N VAL A 100 1.04 6.12 -1.51
CA VAL A 100 -0.13 6.53 -0.71
C VAL A 100 0.23 7.38 0.52
N LYS A 101 1.43 7.23 1.08
CA LYS A 101 1.95 8.02 2.20
C LYS A 101 2.72 9.28 1.75
N GLN A 102 2.57 9.68 0.49
CA GLN A 102 3.26 10.81 -0.16
C GLN A 102 4.80 10.73 -0.12
N LYS A 103 5.34 9.52 0.05
CA LYS A 103 6.79 9.30 0.00
C LYS A 103 7.20 8.85 -1.39
N LYS A 104 8.26 9.46 -1.93
CA LYS A 104 8.87 9.02 -3.18
C LYS A 104 9.42 7.61 -2.98
N THR A 105 8.96 6.69 -3.82
CA THR A 105 9.34 5.28 -3.85
C THR A 105 9.93 4.99 -5.21
N THR A 106 11.04 4.24 -5.24
CA THR A 106 11.71 3.84 -6.48
C THR A 106 11.97 2.34 -6.43
N LYS A 107 11.73 1.65 -7.55
CA LYS A 107 12.04 0.24 -7.76
C LYS A 107 12.77 0.10 -9.08
N CYS A 108 13.87 -0.65 -9.06
CA CYS A 108 14.69 -0.89 -10.23
C CYS A 108 14.80 -2.38 -10.52
N GLN A 109 14.89 -2.71 -11.80
CA GLN A 109 15.16 -4.04 -12.32
C GLN A 109 16.31 -3.95 -13.32
N TYR A 110 17.03 -5.05 -13.42
CA TYR A 110 18.24 -5.15 -14.23
C TYR A 110 18.13 -6.39 -15.11
N ALA A 111 18.57 -6.26 -16.36
CA ALA A 111 18.62 -7.37 -17.29
C ALA A 111 19.88 -7.28 -18.15
N ILE A 112 20.45 -8.43 -18.52
CA ILE A 112 21.61 -8.50 -19.39
C ILE A 112 21.12 -8.38 -20.83
N SER A 113 21.67 -7.44 -21.61
CA SER A 113 21.39 -7.38 -23.04
C SER A 113 22.11 -8.54 -23.74
N GLN A 114 21.36 -9.39 -24.45
CA GLN A 114 21.93 -10.48 -25.25
C GLN A 114 22.61 -9.98 -26.51
#